data_AF-A0AAX3GXB5-F1
#
_entry.id   AF-A0AAX3GXB5-F1
#
_cell.length_a   1.000
_cell.length_b   1.000
_cell.length_c   1.000
_cell.angle_alpha   90.00
_cell.angle_beta   90.00
_cell.angle_gamma   90.00
#
_symmetry.space_group_name_H-M   'P 1'
#
loop_
_entity.id
_entity.type
_entity.pdbx_description
1 polymer ?
#
loop_
_entity_poly.entity_id
_entity_poly.type
_entity_poly.pdbx_seq_one_letter_code
_entity_poly.pdbx_strand_id
1 'polypeptide(L)'
;MEKRNLRIGIVYVVLGVTFLFSCLMTKDKLSSLLVGLAAGFGFNGISIIYRYFYWNKHKEEYREKLEEEKINLQDERNVMYRDKAGRYAYIVCMIIIPISAFVFAVLNALDIYNSLVIIIYLSVLWIVLYVVGVIYYRKLKNNE
;
A
#
# COMPACT_ATOMS: atom_id res chain seq x y z
N MET A 1 19.31 8.89 1.09
CA MET A 1 17.92 9.04 0.61
C MET A 1 17.78 10.32 -0.21
N GLU A 2 17.09 10.27 -1.35
CA GLU A 2 16.87 11.44 -2.22
C GLU A 2 15.90 12.45 -1.60
N LYS A 3 16.08 13.75 -1.91
CA LYS A 3 15.15 14.83 -1.53
C LYS A 3 13.72 14.61 -2.04
N ARG A 4 13.52 13.76 -3.05
CA ARG A 4 12.21 13.34 -3.57
C ARG A 4 11.37 12.63 -2.51
N ASN A 5 11.99 11.80 -1.66
CA ASN A 5 11.26 11.06 -0.63
C ASN A 5 10.71 11.98 0.47
N LEU A 6 11.42 13.07 0.77
CA LEU A 6 10.93 14.12 1.67
C LEU A 6 9.70 14.84 1.08
N ARG A 7 9.75 15.21 -0.21
CA ARG A 7 8.60 15.82 -0.91
C ARG A 7 7.37 14.91 -0.90
N ILE A 8 7.56 13.61 -1.17
CA ILE A 8 6.49 12.62 -1.10
C ILE A 8 5.91 12.57 0.32
N GLY A 9 6.75 12.48 1.36
CA GLY A 9 6.29 12.47 2.75
C GLY A 9 5.43 13.70 3.10
N ILE A 10 5.85 14.90 2.69
CA ILE A 10 5.11 16.15 2.92
C ILE A 10 3.74 16.12 2.20
N VAL A 11 3.68 15.66 0.96
CA VAL A 11 2.42 15.55 0.21
C VAL A 11 1.43 14.61 0.92
N TYR A 12 1.91 13.48 1.43
CA TYR A 12 1.08 12.54 2.20
C TYR A 12 0.54 13.13 3.50
N VAL A 13 1.35 13.93 4.21
CA VAL A 13 0.91 14.64 5.42
C VAL A 13 -0.16 15.69 5.07
N VAL A 14 0.04 16.48 4.01
CA VAL A 14 -0.93 17.49 3.57
C VAL A 14 -2.26 16.82 3.19
N LEU A 15 -2.24 15.72 2.45
CA LEU A 15 -3.43 14.93 2.14
C LEU A 15 -4.14 14.46 3.42
N GLY A 16 -3.41 13.92 4.39
CA GLY A 16 -3.98 13.53 5.68
C GLY A 16 -4.67 14.69 6.41
N VAL A 17 -4.05 15.88 6.44
CA VAL A 17 -4.62 17.09 7.07
C VAL A 17 -5.88 17.56 6.34
N THR A 18 -5.91 17.51 5.01
CA THR A 18 -7.13 17.88 4.25
C THR A 18 -8.32 16.97 4.58
N PHE A 19 -8.10 15.66 4.69
CA PHE A 19 -9.16 14.72 5.08
C PHE A 19 -9.63 14.92 6.54
N LEU A 20 -8.71 15.27 7.45
CA LEU A 20 -9.04 15.64 8.82
C LEU A 20 -9.91 16.90 8.88
N PHE A 21 -9.58 17.91 8.08
CA PHE A 21 -10.35 19.15 8.00
C PHE A 21 -11.75 18.91 7.41
N SER A 22 -11.85 18.11 6.33
CA SER A 22 -13.13 17.70 5.77
C SER A 22 -13.99 16.91 6.78
N CYS A 23 -13.37 16.11 7.65
CA CYS A 23 -14.08 15.43 8.73
C CYS A 23 -14.70 16.39 9.73
N LEU A 24 -14.01 17.45 10.13
CA LEU A 24 -14.52 18.43 11.10
C LEU A 24 -15.74 19.20 10.57
N MET A 25 -15.85 19.36 9.25
CA MET A 25 -17.00 20.02 8.62
C MET A 25 -18.19 19.07 8.38
N THR A 26 -18.00 17.75 8.45
CA THR A 26 -19.01 16.76 8.09
C THR A 26 -19.53 16.02 9.34
N LYS A 27 -20.82 16.17 9.68
CA LYS A 27 -21.46 15.49 10.83
C LYS A 27 -22.12 14.14 10.49
N ASP A 28 -21.94 13.63 9.27
CA ASP A 28 -22.61 12.44 8.75
C ASP A 28 -21.84 11.12 8.97
N LYS A 29 -22.47 10.00 8.58
CA LYS A 29 -21.92 8.63 8.56
C LYS A 29 -20.50 8.51 7.94
N LEU A 30 -20.13 9.43 7.03
CA LEU A 30 -18.82 9.47 6.38
C LEU A 30 -17.67 9.98 7.27
N SER A 31 -17.98 10.58 8.42
CA SER A 31 -16.98 11.09 9.37
C SER A 31 -15.98 10.00 9.79
N SER A 32 -16.47 8.79 10.11
CA SER A 32 -15.62 7.65 10.48
C SER A 32 -14.63 7.24 9.38
N LEU A 33 -15.05 7.32 8.12
CA LEU A 33 -14.22 6.98 6.95
C LEU A 33 -13.16 8.06 6.70
N LEU A 34 -13.52 9.34 6.84
CA LEU A 34 -12.59 10.45 6.69
C LEU A 34 -11.50 10.44 7.78
N VAL A 35 -11.85 10.09 9.02
CA VAL A 35 -10.87 9.89 10.10
C VAL A 35 -9.91 8.76 9.76
N GLY A 36 -10.41 7.63 9.25
CA GLY A 36 -9.57 6.49 8.85
C GLY A 36 -8.58 6.84 7.73
N LEU A 37 -9.05 7.56 6.69
CA LEU A 37 -8.19 8.05 5.61
C LEU A 37 -7.15 9.04 6.13
N ALA A 38 -7.57 10.01 6.95
CA ALA A 38 -6.67 11.01 7.48
C ALA A 38 -5.56 10.40 8.35
N ALA A 39 -5.91 9.43 9.21
CA ALA A 39 -4.94 8.68 10.01
C ALA A 39 -3.97 7.87 9.13
N GLY A 40 -4.47 7.18 8.10
CA GLY A 40 -3.65 6.37 7.20
C GLY A 40 -2.64 7.18 6.39
N PHE A 41 -3.07 8.29 5.79
CA PHE A 41 -2.20 9.19 5.04
C PHE A 41 -1.23 9.95 5.95
N GLY A 42 -1.72 10.44 7.11
CA GLY A 42 -0.90 11.15 8.09
C GLY A 42 0.22 10.28 8.65
N PHE A 43 -0.10 9.07 9.12
CA PHE A 43 0.89 8.15 9.69
C PHE A 43 1.93 7.71 8.65
N ASN A 44 1.50 7.40 7.42
CA ASN A 44 2.43 7.09 6.33
C ASN A 44 3.36 8.27 6.03
N GLY A 45 2.82 9.48 5.88
CA GLY A 45 3.61 10.69 5.61
C GLY A 45 4.67 10.94 6.68
N ILE A 46 4.30 10.86 7.96
CA ILE A 46 5.22 11.01 9.10
C ILE A 46 6.30 9.93 9.07
N SER A 47 5.95 8.67 8.83
CA SER A 47 6.92 7.57 8.78
C SER A 47 8.00 7.77 7.69
N ILE A 48 7.61 8.29 6.51
CA ILE A 48 8.52 8.58 5.40
C ILE A 48 9.48 9.72 5.76
N ILE A 49 8.97 10.77 6.41
CA ILE A 49 9.78 11.92 6.87
C ILE A 49 10.76 11.46 7.96
N TYR A 50 10.31 10.67 8.93
CA TYR A 50 11.18 10.11 9.97
C TYR A 50 12.32 9.27 9.37
N ARG A 51 12.00 8.37 8.43
CA ARG A 51 13.00 7.57 7.72
C ARG A 51 14.00 8.44 6.96
N TYR A 52 13.55 9.53 6.35
CA TYR A 52 14.42 10.47 5.65
C TYR A 52 15.46 11.09 6.59
N PHE A 53 15.03 11.58 7.76
CA PHE A 53 15.95 12.16 8.74
C PHE A 53 16.89 11.14 9.36
N TYR A 54 16.39 9.96 9.71
CA TYR A 54 17.19 8.87 10.27
C TYR A 54 18.35 8.48 9.34
N TRP A 55 18.05 8.22 8.06
CA TRP A 55 19.06 7.84 7.06
C TRP A 55 19.92 9.00 6.59
N ASN A 56 19.48 10.25 6.78
CA ASN A 56 20.33 11.42 6.54
C ASN A 56 21.37 11.62 7.66
N LYS A 57 21.13 11.07 8.86
CA LYS A 57 22.09 11.05 9.97
C LYS A 57 23.08 9.88 9.88
N HIS A 58 22.63 8.73 9.39
CA HIS A 58 23.44 7.50 9.25
C HIS A 58 23.84 7.27 7.78
N LYS A 59 24.48 8.26 7.15
CA LYS A 59 24.81 8.19 5.71
C LYS A 59 25.85 7.14 5.37
N GLU A 60 26.80 6.89 6.26
CA GLU A 60 27.87 5.90 6.10
C GLU A 60 27.29 4.48 6.09
N GLU A 61 26.54 4.10 7.13
CA GLU A 61 25.81 2.82 7.19
C GLU A 61 24.82 2.64 6.04
N TYR A 62 24.17 3.72 5.58
CA TYR A 62 23.30 3.68 4.42
C TYR A 62 24.05 3.42 3.12
N ARG A 63 25.30 3.90 3.01
CA ARG A 63 26.16 3.65 1.84
C ARG A 63 26.71 2.24 1.84
N GLU A 64 27.18 1.75 2.98
CA GLU A 64 27.64 0.35 3.11
C GLU A 64 26.53 -0.63 2.75
N LYS A 65 25.29 -0.41 3.26
CA LYS A 65 24.12 -1.21 2.87
C LYS A 65 23.84 -1.15 1.37
N LEU A 66 24.00 0.01 0.74
CA LEU A 66 23.81 0.18 -0.70
C LEU A 66 24.91 -0.52 -1.52
N GLU A 67 26.15 -0.55 -1.03
CA GLU A 67 27.28 -1.21 -1.69
C GLU A 67 27.17 -2.73 -1.58
N GLU A 68 26.83 -3.26 -0.40
CA GLU A 68 26.52 -4.69 -0.21
C GLU A 68 25.35 -5.14 -1.10
N GLU A 69 24.25 -4.38 -1.13
CA GLU A 69 23.13 -4.68 -2.00
C GLU A 69 23.56 -4.69 -3.47
N LYS A 70 24.41 -3.74 -3.89
CA LYS A 70 24.87 -3.60 -5.28
C LYS A 70 25.76 -4.76 -5.72
N ILE A 71 26.59 -5.30 -4.83
CA ILE A 71 27.44 -6.47 -5.10
C ILE A 71 26.58 -7.73 -5.25
N ASN A 72 25.66 -8.00 -4.32
CA ASN A 72 24.74 -9.14 -4.39
C ASN A 72 23.77 -9.05 -5.58
N LEU A 73 23.37 -7.83 -5.98
CA LEU A 73 22.48 -7.58 -7.11
C LEU A 73 23.08 -7.92 -8.47
N GLN A 74 24.41 -7.99 -8.60
CA GLN A 74 25.04 -8.11 -9.90
C GLN A 74 24.98 -9.55 -10.46
N ASP A 75 24.97 -10.57 -9.59
CA ASP A 75 24.91 -11.98 -9.99
C ASP A 75 23.49 -12.58 -10.01
N GLU A 76 22.53 -12.07 -9.23
CA GLU A 76 21.15 -12.62 -9.15
C GLU A 76 20.06 -11.76 -9.80
N ARG A 77 20.48 -10.71 -10.51
CA ARG A 77 19.67 -9.54 -10.84
C ARG A 77 18.29 -9.85 -11.42
N ASN A 78 18.23 -10.73 -12.42
CA ASN A 78 17.00 -10.98 -13.17
C ASN A 78 16.02 -11.89 -12.41
N VAL A 79 16.53 -12.80 -11.57
CA VAL A 79 15.69 -13.64 -10.72
C VAL A 79 15.07 -12.79 -9.62
N MET A 80 15.88 -11.95 -8.96
CA MET A 80 15.41 -11.05 -7.91
C MET A 80 14.38 -10.02 -8.44
N TYR A 81 14.58 -9.43 -9.63
CA TYR A 81 13.59 -8.51 -10.20
C TYR A 81 12.27 -9.18 -10.56
N ARG A 82 12.30 -10.43 -11.03
CA ARG A 82 11.08 -11.21 -11.33
C ARG A 82 10.27 -11.50 -10.07
N ASP A 83 10.95 -11.92 -8.99
CA ASP A 83 10.28 -12.20 -7.71
C ASP A 83 9.72 -10.93 -7.07
N LYS A 84 10.47 -9.82 -7.13
CA LYS A 84 9.98 -8.50 -6.69
C LYS A 84 8.80 -8.03 -7.53
N ALA A 85 8.83 -8.19 -8.85
CA ALA A 85 7.73 -7.82 -9.75
C ALA A 85 6.47 -8.62 -9.43
N GLY A 86 6.58 -9.94 -9.22
CA GLY A 86 5.46 -10.79 -8.82
C GLY A 86 4.87 -10.36 -7.47
N ARG A 87 5.72 -10.06 -6.48
CA ARG A 87 5.28 -9.55 -5.17
C ARG A 87 4.57 -8.20 -5.30
N TYR A 88 5.11 -7.26 -6.06
CA TYR A 88 4.48 -5.95 -6.24
C TYR A 88 3.15 -6.07 -6.99
N ALA A 89 3.07 -6.88 -8.04
CA ALA A 89 1.82 -7.15 -8.75
C ALA A 89 0.75 -7.74 -7.81
N TYR A 90 1.14 -8.72 -6.98
CA TYR A 90 0.25 -9.31 -5.98
C TYR A 90 -0.27 -8.27 -4.97
N ILE A 91 0.62 -7.45 -4.40
CA ILE A 91 0.23 -6.38 -3.46
C ILE A 91 -0.73 -5.39 -4.14
N VAL A 92 -0.45 -4.98 -5.37
CA VAL A 92 -1.29 -4.06 -6.13
C VAL A 92 -2.68 -4.65 -6.37
N CYS A 93 -2.78 -5.92 -6.79
CA CYS A 93 -4.06 -6.60 -6.95
C CYS A 93 -4.84 -6.71 -5.62
N MET A 94 -4.14 -7.03 -4.52
CA MET A 94 -4.73 -7.12 -3.19
C MET A 94 -5.31 -5.79 -2.68
N ILE A 95 -4.86 -4.65 -3.21
CA ILE A 95 -5.38 -3.31 -2.88
C ILE A 95 -6.47 -2.87 -3.87
N ILE A 96 -6.30 -3.08 -5.17
CA ILE A 96 -7.23 -2.61 -6.20
C ILE A 96 -8.60 -3.31 -6.10
N ILE A 97 -8.61 -4.61 -5.85
CA ILE A 97 -9.85 -5.40 -5.78
C ILE A 97 -10.78 -4.94 -4.65
N PRO A 98 -10.32 -4.77 -3.39
CA PRO A 98 -11.21 -4.30 -2.32
C PRO A 98 -11.63 -2.84 -2.51
N ILE A 99 -10.79 -1.98 -3.09
CA ILE A 99 -11.20 -0.61 -3.46
C ILE A 99 -12.33 -0.67 -4.49
N SER A 100 -12.20 -1.53 -5.51
CA SER A 100 -13.23 -1.71 -6.54
C SER A 100 -14.53 -2.24 -5.92
N ALA A 101 -14.44 -3.25 -5.05
CA ALA A 101 -15.59 -3.80 -4.34
C ALA A 101 -16.29 -2.74 -3.47
N PHE A 102 -15.51 -1.87 -2.81
CA PHE A 102 -16.02 -0.76 -2.02
C PHE A 102 -16.79 0.26 -2.88
N VAL A 103 -16.25 0.65 -4.05
CA VAL A 103 -16.95 1.55 -4.98
C VAL A 103 -18.28 0.96 -5.43
N PHE A 104 -18.31 -0.32 -5.81
CA PHE A 104 -19.55 -0.98 -6.19
C PHE A 104 -20.54 -1.11 -5.02
N ALA A 105 -20.06 -1.33 -3.80
CA ALA A 105 -20.91 -1.35 -2.61
C ALA A 105 -21.58 0.01 -2.36
N VAL A 106 -20.87 1.12 -2.56
CA VAL A 106 -21.44 2.47 -2.46
C VAL A 106 -22.49 2.70 -3.54
N LEU A 107 -22.23 2.30 -4.79
CA LEU A 107 -23.20 2.43 -5.89
C LEU A 107 -24.49 1.63 -5.64
N ASN A 108 -24.36 0.44 -5.06
CA ASN A 108 -25.52 -0.37 -4.65
C ASN A 108 -26.31 0.27 -3.52
N ALA A 109 -25.62 0.85 -2.53
CA ALA A 109 -26.25 1.49 -1.37
C ALA A 109 -27.01 2.79 -1.75
N LEU A 110 -26.59 3.45 -2.83
CA LEU A 110 -27.28 4.63 -3.39
C LEU A 110 -28.41 4.26 -4.37
N ASP A 111 -28.68 2.96 -4.56
CA ASP A 111 -29.71 2.43 -5.46
C ASP A 111 -29.55 2.89 -6.94
N ILE A 112 -28.32 3.26 -7.32
CA ILE A 112 -27.98 3.69 -8.69
C ILE A 112 -27.87 2.47 -9.62
N TYR A 113 -27.32 1.37 -9.12
CA TYR A 113 -27.09 0.15 -9.88
C TYR A 113 -26.98 -1.06 -8.95
N ASN A 114 -27.70 -2.15 -9.27
CA ASN A 114 -27.62 -3.41 -8.53
C ASN A 114 -26.30 -4.12 -8.84
N SER A 115 -25.30 -3.88 -8.00
CA SER A 115 -23.94 -4.41 -8.17
C SER A 115 -23.66 -5.61 -7.26
N LEU A 116 -24.68 -6.17 -6.60
CA LEU A 116 -24.53 -7.25 -5.61
C LEU A 116 -23.73 -8.44 -6.17
N VAL A 117 -24.02 -8.86 -7.41
CA VAL A 117 -23.28 -9.94 -8.09
C VAL A 117 -21.81 -9.60 -8.30
N ILE A 118 -21.50 -8.35 -8.66
CA ILE A 118 -20.12 -7.87 -8.87
C ILE A 118 -19.37 -7.81 -7.53
N ILE A 119 -20.03 -7.35 -6.47
CA ILE A 119 -19.45 -7.30 -5.13
C ILE A 119 -19.09 -8.72 -4.67
N ILE A 120 -20.02 -9.69 -4.78
CA ILE A 120 -19.76 -11.09 -4.44
C ILE A 120 -18.59 -11.63 -5.28
N TYR A 121 -18.60 -11.40 -6.58
CA TYR A 121 -17.52 -11.86 -7.47
C TYR A 121 -16.16 -11.30 -7.06
N LEU A 122 -16.05 -10.00 -6.79
CA LEU A 122 -14.81 -9.36 -6.36
C LEU A 122 -14.35 -9.87 -4.99
N SER A 123 -15.27 -10.11 -4.05
CA SER A 123 -14.95 -10.69 -2.75
C SER A 123 -14.42 -12.12 -2.88
N VAL A 124 -15.05 -12.97 -3.69
CA VAL A 124 -14.57 -14.34 -3.95
C VAL A 124 -13.21 -14.31 -4.63
N LEU A 125 -13.04 -13.47 -5.64
CA LEU A 125 -11.76 -13.32 -6.35
C LEU A 125 -10.62 -12.91 -5.39
N TRP A 126 -10.90 -11.98 -4.47
CA TRP A 126 -9.93 -11.54 -3.47
C TRP A 126 -9.52 -12.66 -2.52
N ILE A 127 -10.49 -13.46 -2.04
CA ILE A 127 -10.22 -14.63 -1.18
C ILE A 127 -9.39 -15.66 -1.95
N VAL A 128 -9.73 -15.96 -3.19
CA VAL A 128 -8.99 -16.91 -4.03
C VAL A 128 -7.55 -16.47 -4.22
N LEU A 129 -7.32 -15.19 -4.57
CA LEU A 129 -5.98 -14.63 -4.72
C LEU A 129 -5.18 -14.75 -3.41
N TYR A 130 -5.81 -14.44 -2.28
CA TYR A 130 -5.17 -14.58 -0.97
C TYR A 130 -4.77 -16.02 -0.67
N VAL A 131 -5.69 -16.98 -0.85
CA VAL A 131 -5.44 -18.40 -0.58
C VAL A 131 -4.33 -18.93 -1.49
N VAL A 132 -4.38 -18.62 -2.79
CA VAL A 132 -3.34 -19.00 -3.75
C VAL A 132 -1.99 -18.42 -3.32
N GLY A 133 -1.93 -17.14 -2.94
CA GLY A 133 -0.71 -16.51 -2.41
C GLY A 133 -0.15 -17.24 -1.19
N VAL A 134 -1.00 -17.62 -0.23
CA VAL A 134 -0.59 -18.38 0.96
C VAL A 134 -0.09 -19.78 0.61
N ILE A 135 -0.74 -20.48 -0.33
CA ILE A 135 -0.31 -21.81 -0.78
C ILE A 135 1.08 -21.74 -1.40
N TYR A 136 1.31 -20.82 -2.34
CA TYR A 136 2.62 -20.66 -2.97
C TYR A 136 3.69 -20.25 -1.95
N TYR A 137 3.38 -19.36 -1.02
CA TYR A 137 4.31 -18.98 0.05
C TYR A 137 4.71 -20.20 0.90
N ARG A 138 3.74 -21.02 1.33
CA ARG A 138 4.03 -22.25 2.10
C ARG A 138 4.84 -23.26 1.29
N LYS A 139 4.54 -23.42 0.00
CA LYS A 139 5.27 -24.32 -0.90
C LYS A 139 6.73 -23.90 -1.06
N LEU A 140 6.98 -22.59 -1.25
CA LEU A 140 8.34 -22.06 -1.36
C LEU A 140 9.10 -22.22 -0.04
N LYS A 141 8.47 -21.89 1.10
CA LYS A 141 9.08 -22.06 2.44
C LYS A 141 9.44 -23.50 2.79
N ASN A 142 8.63 -24.48 2.35
CA ASN A 142 8.87 -25.89 2.63
C ASN A 142 9.89 -26.54 1.67
N ASN A 143 10.30 -25.84 0.61
CA ASN A 143 11.28 -26.30 -0.38
C ASN A 143 12.69 -25.74 -0.14
N GLU A 144 12.86 -24.87 0.87
CA GLU A 144 14.14 -24.41 1.41
C GLU A 144 14.56 -25.30 2.59
#